data_AF-A0A925IV22-F1
#
_entry.id   AF-A0A925IV22-F1
#
_cell.length_a   1.000
_cell.length_b   1.000
_cell.length_c   1.000
_cell.angle_alpha   90.00
_cell.angle_beta   90.00
_cell.angle_gamma   90.00
#
_symmetry.space_group_name_H-M   'P 1'
#
loop_
_entity.id
_entity.type
_entity.pdbx_description
1 polymer ?
#
loop_
_entity_poly.entity_id
_entity_poly.type
_entity_poly.pdbx_seq_one_letter_code
_entity_poly.pdbx_strand_id
1 'polypeptide(L)'
;MKREFIINIILLVIINLLIKPVYIFGVEARIQNLVGTESYGVYFDYFNFVFLFQFLNDPGIQNWNAQFMPKNREIAGYHIPGILMIKGILALFFIMVVLLSSLIVGYSDQEIIIWLCVNMILSTLFMYLRGTIA
;
A
#
# COMPACT_ATOMS: atom_id res chain seq x y z
N MET A 1 -9.40 26.48 -16.63
CA MET A 1 -8.49 25.32 -16.60
C MET A 1 -7.25 25.53 -15.73
N LYS A 2 -6.43 26.58 -15.92
CA LYS A 2 -5.22 26.81 -15.10
C LYS A 2 -5.51 27.07 -13.61
N ARG A 3 -6.55 27.86 -13.28
CA ARG A 3 -6.92 28.20 -11.88
C ARG A 3 -7.37 26.97 -11.09
N GLU A 4 -8.33 26.21 -11.61
CA GLU A 4 -8.85 25.00 -10.96
C GLU A 4 -7.75 23.92 -10.78
N PHE A 5 -6.84 23.78 -11.75
CA PHE A 5 -5.68 22.90 -11.63
C PHE A 5 -4.74 23.31 -10.49
N ILE A 6 -4.41 24.62 -10.41
CA ILE A 6 -3.55 25.15 -9.34
C ILE A 6 -4.21 24.98 -7.97
N ILE A 7 -5.51 25.27 -7.85
CA ILE A 7 -6.25 25.07 -6.59
C ILE A 7 -6.21 23.60 -6.16
N ASN A 8 -6.45 22.67 -7.07
CA ASN A 8 -6.41 21.23 -6.76
C ASN A 8 -5.02 20.76 -6.32
N ILE A 9 -3.96 21.23 -6.97
CA ILE A 9 -2.59 20.89 -6.57
C ILE A 9 -2.27 21.47 -5.19
N ILE A 10 -2.57 22.75 -4.95
CA ILE A 10 -2.32 23.39 -3.66
C ILE A 10 -3.08 22.65 -2.55
N LEU A 11 -4.35 22.33 -2.78
CA LEU A 11 -5.17 21.56 -1.84
C LEU A 11 -4.54 20.19 -1.56
N LEU A 12 -4.13 19.46 -2.59
CA LEU A 12 -3.52 18.13 -2.46
C LEU A 12 -2.19 18.20 -1.69
N VAL A 13 -1.36 19.21 -1.93
CA VAL A 13 -0.10 19.43 -1.23
C VAL A 13 -0.35 19.77 0.25
N ILE A 14 -1.27 20.69 0.55
CA ILE A 14 -1.60 21.07 1.93
C ILE A 14 -2.12 19.86 2.71
N ILE A 15 -3.03 19.09 2.13
CA ILE A 15 -3.57 17.88 2.78
C ILE A 15 -2.45 16.87 3.05
N ASN A 16 -1.55 16.62 2.08
CA ASN A 16 -0.42 15.70 2.29
C ASN A 16 0.56 16.21 3.36
N LEU A 17 0.83 17.52 3.38
CA LEU A 17 1.75 18.15 4.32
C LEU A 17 1.17 18.26 5.73
N LEU A 18 -0.16 18.24 5.90
CA LEU A 18 -0.79 18.13 7.22
C LEU A 18 -0.79 16.68 7.71
N ILE A 19 -1.23 15.74 6.88
CA ILE A 19 -1.46 14.35 7.32
C ILE A 19 -0.15 13.63 7.63
N LYS A 20 0.87 13.73 6.76
CA LYS A 20 2.11 12.95 6.93
C LYS A 20 2.90 13.32 8.20
N PRO A 21 3.16 14.61 8.51
CA PRO A 21 3.86 14.97 9.73
C PRO A 21 3.06 14.65 10.99
N VAL A 22 1.74 14.84 10.97
CA VAL A 22 0.89 14.48 12.12
C VAL A 22 0.96 12.98 12.40
N TYR A 23 1.01 12.14 11.36
CA TYR A 23 1.21 10.71 11.53
C TYR A 23 2.59 10.37 12.11
N ILE A 24 3.66 10.94 11.57
CA ILE A 24 5.04 10.65 12.03
C ILE A 24 5.24 11.10 13.48
N PHE A 25 4.90 12.35 13.81
CA PHE A 25 5.11 12.89 15.16
C PHE A 25 4.07 12.41 16.18
N GLY A 26 2.82 12.23 15.75
CA GLY A 26 1.72 11.88 16.64
C GLY A 26 1.57 10.39 16.90
N VAL A 27 1.80 9.56 15.86
CA VAL A 27 1.58 8.12 15.91
C VAL A 27 2.92 7.38 15.97
N GLU A 28 3.79 7.51 14.97
CA GLU A 28 5.02 6.70 14.90
C GLU A 28 5.96 6.99 16.08
N ALA A 29 6.29 8.26 16.33
CA ALA A 29 7.15 8.63 17.44
C ALA A 29 6.57 8.21 18.80
N ARG A 30 5.24 8.21 18.95
CA ARG A 30 4.57 7.78 20.18
C ARG A 30 4.65 6.26 20.35
N ILE A 31 4.41 5.50 19.27
CA ILE A 31 4.55 4.03 19.30
C ILE A 31 5.99 3.65 19.63
N GLN A 32 6.97 4.26 18.97
CA GLN A 32 8.40 4.01 19.22
C GLN A 32 8.78 4.31 20.68
N ASN A 33 8.29 5.41 21.26
CA ASN A 33 8.52 5.71 22.68
C ASN A 33 7.86 4.71 23.64
N LEU A 34 6.77 4.06 23.25
CA LEU A 34 6.05 3.09 24.06
C LEU A 34 6.67 1.69 24.00
N VAL A 35 7.05 1.22 22.81
CA VAL A 35 7.60 -0.14 22.61
C VAL A 35 9.13 -0.20 22.72
N GLY A 36 9.80 0.96 22.71
CA GLY A 36 11.25 1.07 22.69
C GLY A 36 11.85 0.97 21.29
N THR A 37 13.04 1.56 21.14
CA THR A 37 13.74 1.65 19.85
C THR A 37 14.11 0.29 19.27
N GLU A 38 14.44 -0.68 20.11
CA GLU A 38 14.86 -2.02 19.68
C GLU A 38 13.70 -2.78 19.02
N SER A 39 12.56 -2.92 19.71
CA SER A 39 11.39 -3.62 19.17
C SER A 39 10.78 -2.91 17.96
N TYR A 40 10.77 -1.56 17.96
CA TYR A 40 10.34 -0.80 16.80
C TYR A 40 11.29 -1.00 15.59
N GLY A 41 12.60 -1.06 15.84
CA GLY A 41 13.60 -1.32 14.82
C GLY A 41 13.40 -2.67 14.13
N VAL A 42 13.20 -3.74 14.91
CA VAL A 42 12.93 -5.08 14.37
C VAL A 42 11.65 -5.09 13.51
N TYR A 43 10.56 -4.46 14.00
CA TYR A 43 9.34 -4.33 13.21
C TYR A 43 9.57 -3.54 11.92
N PHE A 44 10.32 -2.44 11.98
CA PHE A 44 10.63 -1.61 10.83
C PHE A 44 11.45 -2.36 9.78
N ASP A 45 12.40 -3.18 10.20
CA ASP A 45 13.19 -4.03 9.32
C ASP A 45 12.31 -5.06 8.59
N TYR A 46 11.42 -5.73 9.31
CA TYR A 46 10.44 -6.64 8.71
C TYR A 46 9.49 -5.91 7.75
N PHE A 47 8.99 -4.73 8.14
CA PHE A 47 8.11 -3.92 7.30
C PHE A 47 8.79 -3.56 5.97
N ASN A 48 10.02 -3.05 6.02
CA ASN A 48 10.78 -2.69 4.81
C ASN A 48 11.08 -3.92 3.96
N PHE A 49 11.42 -5.05 4.57
CA PHE A 49 11.62 -6.30 3.85
C PHE A 49 10.38 -6.72 3.06
N VAL A 50 9.21 -6.76 3.69
CA VAL A 50 7.96 -7.09 3.01
C VAL A 50 7.64 -6.04 1.93
N PHE A 51 7.92 -4.77 2.20
CA PHE A 51 7.67 -3.66 1.28
C PHE A 51 8.50 -3.77 -0.01
N LEU A 52 9.71 -4.34 0.04
CA LEU A 52 10.51 -4.59 -1.15
C LEU A 52 9.81 -5.50 -2.17
N PHE A 53 8.93 -6.40 -1.73
CA PHE A 53 8.18 -7.29 -2.62
C PHE A 53 6.86 -6.70 -3.11
N GLN A 54 6.55 -5.45 -2.75
CA GLN A 54 5.29 -4.80 -3.09
C GLN A 54 5.07 -4.68 -4.61
N PHE A 55 6.14 -4.61 -5.40
CA PHE A 55 6.06 -4.63 -6.87
C PHE A 55 5.46 -5.92 -7.43
N LEU A 56 5.55 -7.05 -6.70
CA LEU A 56 4.90 -8.31 -7.09
C LEU A 56 3.39 -8.26 -6.87
N ASN A 57 2.96 -7.62 -5.78
CA ASN A 57 1.55 -7.48 -5.42
C ASN A 57 0.84 -6.43 -6.31
N ASP A 58 1.57 -5.41 -6.76
CA ASP A 58 1.04 -4.41 -7.69
C ASP A 58 2.10 -3.98 -8.74
N PRO A 59 2.26 -4.74 -9.84
CA PRO A 59 3.23 -4.43 -10.90
C PRO A 59 2.81 -3.23 -11.77
N GLY A 60 1.74 -2.51 -11.44
CA GLY A 60 1.25 -1.37 -12.22
C GLY A 60 -0.26 -1.35 -12.47
N ILE A 61 -1.03 -2.23 -11.80
CA ILE A 61 -2.49 -2.28 -11.89
C ILE A 61 -3.08 -0.95 -11.42
N GLN A 62 -2.52 -0.38 -10.35
CA GLN A 62 -2.98 0.89 -9.82
C GLN A 62 -2.76 2.07 -10.80
N ASN A 63 -1.62 2.09 -11.50
CA ASN A 63 -1.32 3.11 -12.51
C ASN A 63 -2.23 2.99 -13.73
N TRP A 64 -2.53 1.75 -14.15
CA TRP A 64 -3.49 1.49 -15.20
C TRP A 64 -4.89 1.98 -14.79
N ASN A 65 -5.33 1.67 -13.56
CA ASN A 65 -6.64 2.09 -13.05
C ASN A 65 -6.79 3.62 -13.07
N ALA A 66 -5.77 4.34 -12.58
CA ALA A 66 -5.75 5.79 -12.53
C ALA A 66 -5.80 6.47 -13.91
N GLN A 67 -5.32 5.81 -14.97
CA GLN A 67 -5.35 6.36 -16.34
C GLN A 67 -6.59 5.92 -17.13
N PHE A 68 -7.09 4.71 -16.88
CA PHE A 68 -8.16 4.10 -17.66
C PHE A 68 -9.56 4.49 -17.16
N MET A 69 -9.78 4.54 -15.83
CA MET A 69 -11.09 4.88 -15.24
C MET A 69 -11.60 6.28 -15.63
N PRO A 70 -10.79 7.36 -15.61
CA PRO A 70 -11.28 8.69 -15.96
C PRO A 70 -11.71 8.82 -17.42
N LYS A 71 -11.20 7.96 -18.31
CA LYS A 71 -11.48 7.98 -19.75
C LYS A 71 -12.69 7.14 -20.16
N ASN A 72 -12.99 6.07 -19.42
CA ASN A 72 -13.99 5.06 -19.79
C ASN A 72 -14.98 4.75 -18.65
N ARG A 73 -15.65 5.78 -18.12
CA ARG A 73 -16.60 5.64 -16.98
C ARG A 73 -17.74 4.66 -17.21
N GLU A 74 -18.20 4.48 -18.46
CA GLU A 74 -19.32 3.58 -18.79
C GLU A 74 -18.93 2.08 -18.78
N ILE A 75 -17.66 1.75 -19.00
CA ILE A 75 -17.15 0.36 -19.08
C ILE A 75 -16.43 -0.03 -17.77
N ALA A 76 -16.20 0.94 -16.88
CA ALA A 76 -15.51 0.78 -15.61
C ALA A 76 -16.05 -0.40 -14.78
N GLY A 77 -17.38 -0.51 -14.66
CA GLY A 77 -18.03 -1.57 -13.88
C GLY A 77 -17.77 -3.00 -14.38
N TYR A 78 -17.52 -3.18 -15.68
CA TYR A 78 -17.33 -4.51 -16.28
C TYR A 78 -15.95 -5.12 -15.96
N HIS A 79 -14.92 -4.30 -15.78
CA HIS A 79 -13.55 -4.78 -15.55
C HIS A 79 -13.21 -5.00 -14.07
N ILE A 80 -14.06 -4.53 -13.14
CA ILE A 80 -13.80 -4.62 -11.70
C ILE A 80 -13.58 -6.07 -11.23
N PRO A 81 -14.45 -7.05 -11.58
CA PRO A 81 -14.31 -8.41 -11.08
C PRO A 81 -13.04 -9.11 -11.61
N GLY A 82 -12.68 -8.88 -12.88
CA GLY A 82 -11.50 -9.48 -13.49
C GLY A 82 -10.20 -8.97 -12.87
N ILE A 83 -10.10 -7.67 -12.62
CA ILE A 83 -8.92 -7.08 -11.96
C ILE A 83 -8.84 -7.51 -10.50
N LEU A 84 -9.97 -7.61 -9.80
CA LEU A 84 -10.01 -8.09 -8.42
C LEU A 84 -9.53 -9.56 -8.33
N MET A 85 -9.91 -10.40 -9.28
CA MET A 85 -9.43 -11.79 -9.36
C MET A 85 -7.92 -11.86 -9.62
N ILE A 86 -7.41 -11.07 -10.57
CA ILE A 86 -5.98 -10.93 -10.83
C ILE A 86 -5.25 -10.49 -9.55
N LYS A 87 -5.76 -9.47 -8.84
CA LYS A 87 -5.18 -9.02 -7.57
C LYS A 87 -5.16 -10.12 -6.51
N GLY A 88 -6.20 -10.95 -6.44
CA GLY A 88 -6.24 -12.11 -5.54
C GLY A 88 -5.13 -13.12 -5.85
N ILE A 89 -4.89 -13.40 -7.13
CA ILE A 89 -3.80 -14.29 -7.57
C ILE A 89 -2.43 -13.68 -7.24
N LEU A 90 -2.24 -12.38 -7.53
CA LEU A 90 -1.00 -11.67 -7.20
C LEU A 90 -0.75 -11.61 -5.69
N ALA A 91 -1.80 -11.44 -4.88
CA ALA A 91 -1.69 -11.43 -3.42
C ALA A 91 -1.22 -12.78 -2.87
N LEU A 92 -1.75 -13.89 -3.39
CA LEU A 92 -1.31 -15.24 -3.03
C LEU A 92 0.15 -15.48 -3.45
N PHE A 93 0.51 -15.07 -4.67
CA PHE A 93 1.87 -15.17 -5.17
C PHE A 93 2.85 -14.34 -4.33
N PHE A 94 2.47 -13.11 -3.98
CA PHE A 94 3.22 -12.22 -3.11
C PHE A 94 3.48 -12.84 -1.73
N ILE A 95 2.44 -13.34 -1.05
CA ILE A 95 2.59 -14.01 0.25
C ILE A 95 3.57 -15.17 0.15
N MET A 96 3.41 -16.02 -0.87
CA MET A 96 4.28 -17.18 -1.07
C MET A 96 5.74 -16.78 -1.24
N VAL A 97 6.03 -15.79 -2.10
CA VAL A 97 7.40 -15.33 -2.34
C VAL A 97 8.01 -14.70 -1.10
N VAL A 98 7.24 -13.88 -0.37
CA VAL A 98 7.72 -13.23 0.86
C VAL A 98 8.02 -14.23 1.98
N LEU A 99 7.17 -15.25 2.15
CA LEU A 99 7.42 -16.28 3.15
C LEU A 99 8.66 -17.09 2.81
N LEU A 100 8.82 -17.52 1.55
CA LEU A 100 10.00 -18.25 1.11
C LEU A 100 11.28 -17.42 1.27
N SER A 101 11.25 -16.14 0.89
CA SER A 101 12.42 -15.26 1.02
C SER A 101 12.75 -14.97 2.50
N SER A 102 11.74 -14.84 3.36
CA SER A 102 11.96 -14.61 4.80
C SER A 102 12.67 -15.78 5.49
N LEU A 103 12.37 -17.02 5.08
CA LEU A 103 13.02 -18.22 5.61
C LEU A 103 14.50 -18.28 5.18
N ILE A 104 14.83 -17.81 3.98
CA ILE A 104 16.21 -17.76 3.48
C ILE A 104 17.03 -16.72 4.24
N VAL A 105 16.43 -15.57 4.58
CA VAL A 105 17.09 -14.51 5.36
C VAL A 105 17.21 -14.87 6.85
N GLY A 106 16.37 -15.79 7.34
CA GLY A 106 16.42 -16.28 8.71
C GLY A 106 15.58 -15.48 9.69
N TYR A 107 14.50 -14.83 9.21
CA TYR A 107 13.58 -14.13 10.11
C TYR A 107 12.74 -15.11 10.94
N SER A 108 12.87 -15.00 12.26
CA SER A 108 12.25 -15.89 13.25
C SER A 108 10.74 -15.69 13.36
N ASP A 109 10.26 -14.45 13.20
CA ASP A 109 8.88 -14.07 13.52
C ASP A 109 7.97 -14.10 12.28
N GLN A 110 7.71 -15.31 11.79
CA GLN A 110 6.86 -15.54 10.62
C GLN A 110 5.44 -14.97 10.79
N GLU A 111 4.92 -14.94 12.03
CA GLU A 111 3.59 -14.37 12.33
C GLU A 111 3.52 -12.87 11.98
N ILE A 112 4.55 -12.10 12.33
CA ILE A 112 4.61 -10.65 12.06
C ILE A 112 4.65 -10.42 10.55
N ILE A 113 5.42 -11.22 9.82
CA ILE A 113 5.54 -11.13 8.35
C ILE A 113 4.19 -11.40 7.68
N ILE A 114 3.43 -12.40 8.15
CA ILE A 114 2.08 -12.67 7.62
C ILE A 114 1.17 -11.47 7.86
N TRP A 115 1.16 -10.89 9.06
CA TRP A 115 0.37 -9.69 9.36
C TRP A 115 0.75 -8.50 8.48
N LEU A 116 2.04 -8.31 8.23
CA LEU A 116 2.55 -7.28 7.32
C LEU A 116 2.10 -7.52 5.88
N CYS A 117 2.17 -8.76 5.38
CA CYS A 117 1.68 -9.12 4.06
C CYS A 117 0.19 -8.82 3.91
N VAL A 118 -0.62 -9.21 4.89
CA VAL A 118 -2.07 -8.91 4.91
C VAL A 118 -2.30 -7.41 4.89
N ASN A 119 -1.57 -6.65 5.71
CA ASN A 119 -1.67 -5.19 5.74
C ASN A 119 -1.37 -4.57 4.37
N MET A 120 -0.32 -5.03 3.68
CA MET A 120 0.04 -4.54 2.36
C MET A 120 -0.99 -4.90 1.29
N ILE A 121 -1.54 -6.10 1.31
CA ILE A 121 -2.62 -6.51 0.41
C ILE A 121 -3.84 -5.61 0.62
N LEU A 122 -4.27 -5.41 1.86
CA LEU A 122 -5.40 -4.53 2.20
C LEU A 122 -5.16 -3.09 1.77
N SER A 123 -3.95 -2.56 1.97
CA SER A 123 -3.56 -1.22 1.55
C SER A 123 -3.70 -1.04 0.02
N THR A 124 -3.21 -1.99 -0.77
CA THR A 124 -3.38 -1.91 -2.23
C THR A 124 -4.82 -2.11 -2.69
N LEU A 125 -5.59 -2.94 -1.99
CA LEU A 125 -7.00 -3.12 -2.29
C LEU A 125 -7.77 -1.82 -2.03
N PHE A 126 -7.50 -1.15 -0.92
CA PHE A 126 -8.06 0.17 -0.61
C PHE A 126 -7.74 1.20 -1.70
N MET A 127 -6.48 1.26 -2.15
CA MET A 127 -6.09 2.15 -3.23
C MET A 127 -6.78 1.83 -4.55
N TYR A 128 -6.95 0.54 -4.87
CA TYR A 128 -7.69 0.11 -6.06
C TYR A 128 -9.16 0.53 -6.00
N LEU A 129 -9.86 0.20 -4.90
CA LEU A 129 -11.27 0.54 -4.71
C LEU A 129 -11.51 2.06 -4.78
N ARG A 130 -10.61 2.85 -4.15
CA ARG A 130 -10.67 4.31 -4.23
C ARG A 130 -10.60 4.82 -5.68
N GLY A 131 -9.73 4.24 -6.50
CA GLY A 131 -9.57 4.64 -7.91
C GLY A 131 -10.77 4.31 -8.80
N THR A 132 -11.60 3.36 -8.38
CA THR A 132 -12.78 2.90 -9.14
C THR A 132 -14.05 3.68 -8.78
N ILE A 133 -14.17 4.19 -7.55
CA ILE A 133 -15.35 4.94 -7.08
C ILE A 133 -15.30 6.43 -7.47
N ALA A 134 -14.11 6.98 -7.75
CA ALA A 134 -13.90 8.38 -8.16
C ALA A 134 -14.21 8.62 -9.65
#